data_AF-A0A6I1QQZ2-F1
#
_entry.id   AF-A0A6I1QQZ2-F1
#
_cell.length_a   1.000
_cell.length_b   1.000
_cell.length_c   1.000
_cell.angle_alpha   90.00
_cell.angle_beta   90.00
_cell.angle_gamma   90.00
#
_symmetry.space_group_name_H-M   'P 1'
#
loop_
_entity.id
_entity.type
_entity.pdbx_description
1 polymer ?
#
loop_
_entity_poly.entity_id
_entity_poly.type
_entity_poly.pdbx_seq_one_letter_code
_entity_poly.pdbx_strand_id
1 'polypeptide(L)'
;MSKVVANRAGRDAVADDARRKEHKLAESHAFLAKYTKETDWQEDTSLLTLPKGVQVKVLNEDREMGRVDIMIKFPPGYYEPLHTHDSWHSIVVLEGLMRIGGYDLRPGDYVFGWDEEHGPYEYPEGCVVFAVFMGKSLAHKWDEKDNRN
;
A
#
# COMPACT_ATOMS: atom_id res chain seq x y z
N MET A 1 54.52 9.20 12.79
CA MET A 1 53.16 9.37 12.26
C MET A 1 52.40 8.08 12.47
N SER A 2 51.54 7.99 13.49
CA SER A 2 50.75 6.77 13.78
C SER A 2 49.36 6.93 13.16
N LYS A 3 48.98 6.00 12.25
CA LYS A 3 47.64 5.97 11.66
C LYS A 3 46.70 5.22 12.62
N VAL A 4 45.66 5.92 13.08
CA VAL A 4 44.54 5.34 13.84
C VAL A 4 43.78 4.38 12.93
N VAL A 5 43.88 3.08 13.19
CA VAL A 5 43.01 2.06 12.58
C VAL A 5 41.71 2.05 13.37
N ALA A 6 40.69 2.76 12.89
CA ALA A 6 39.37 2.73 13.50
C ALA A 6 38.74 1.33 13.33
N ASN A 7 38.56 0.66 14.47
CA ASN A 7 38.09 -0.72 14.61
C ASN A 7 36.78 -0.98 13.82
N ARG A 8 36.86 -1.82 12.79
CA ARG A 8 35.75 -2.13 11.86
C ARG A 8 34.59 -2.82 12.60
N ALA A 9 34.91 -3.67 13.58
CA ALA A 9 33.94 -4.40 14.39
C ALA A 9 33.00 -3.50 15.22
N GLY A 10 33.45 -2.32 15.63
CA GLY A 10 32.62 -1.37 16.37
C GLY A 10 31.58 -0.66 15.50
N ARG A 11 31.80 -0.57 14.18
CA ARG A 11 30.83 0.01 13.24
C ARG A 11 29.75 -0.99 12.85
N ASP A 12 30.12 -2.25 12.70
CA ASP A 12 29.19 -3.33 12.33
C ASP A 12 28.19 -3.63 13.47
N ALA A 13 28.64 -3.60 14.73
CA ALA A 13 27.77 -3.80 15.89
C ALA A 13 26.75 -2.67 16.12
N VAL A 14 27.12 -1.41 15.83
CA VAL A 14 26.21 -0.27 15.94
C VAL A 14 25.17 -0.28 14.83
N ALA A 15 25.56 -0.71 13.61
CA ALA A 15 24.62 -0.91 12.51
C ALA A 15 23.64 -2.06 12.79
N ASP A 16 24.08 -3.14 13.45
CA ASP A 16 23.20 -4.24 13.87
C ASP A 16 22.23 -3.86 14.98
N ASP A 17 22.65 -3.06 15.96
CA ASP A 17 21.75 -2.56 17.01
C ASP A 17 20.73 -1.57 16.47
N ALA A 18 21.13 -0.69 15.53
CA ALA A 18 20.23 0.21 14.83
C ALA A 18 19.19 -0.56 14.00
N ARG A 19 19.63 -1.57 13.23
CA ARG A 19 18.74 -2.49 12.49
C ARG A 19 17.78 -3.23 13.41
N ARG A 20 18.24 -3.73 14.57
CA ARG A 20 17.37 -4.39 15.57
C ARG A 20 16.37 -3.44 16.22
N LYS A 21 16.75 -2.17 16.44
CA LYS A 21 15.85 -1.15 17.00
C LYS A 21 14.81 -0.69 15.98
N GLU A 22 15.18 -0.51 14.73
CA GLU A 22 14.23 -0.27 13.63
C GLU A 22 13.27 -1.46 13.46
N HIS A 23 13.78 -2.69 13.54
CA HIS A 23 12.95 -3.91 13.50
C HIS A 23 11.93 -3.95 14.63
N LYS A 24 12.36 -3.66 15.88
CA LYS A 24 11.45 -3.63 17.04
C LYS A 24 10.37 -2.53 16.96
N LEU A 25 10.63 -1.43 16.26
CA LEU A 25 9.66 -0.35 16.09
C LEU A 25 8.64 -0.68 14.98
N ALA A 26 9.03 -1.50 13.99
CA ALA A 26 8.18 -1.99 12.90
C ALA A 26 7.33 -3.23 13.28
N GLU A 27 7.58 -3.85 14.44
CA GLU A 27 6.95 -5.12 14.87
C GLU A 27 6.07 -4.98 16.12
N SER A 28 5.74 -3.76 16.53
CA SER A 28 4.91 -3.60 17.72
C SER A 28 3.43 -3.77 17.36
N HIS A 29 2.82 -4.88 17.80
CA HIS A 29 1.37 -5.05 17.94
C HIS A 29 0.76 -4.09 19.00
N ALA A 30 1.38 -2.94 19.22
CA ALA A 30 0.96 -1.95 20.18
C ALA A 30 -0.25 -1.17 19.66
N PHE A 31 -0.99 -0.57 20.58
CA PHE A 31 -2.07 0.35 20.22
C PHE A 31 -1.52 1.52 19.38
N LEU A 32 -2.12 1.74 18.21
CA LEU A 32 -1.78 2.83 17.29
C LEU A 32 -3.01 3.73 17.09
N ALA A 33 -2.83 5.02 17.36
CA ALA A 33 -3.78 6.06 16.97
C ALA A 33 -3.04 7.11 16.14
N LYS A 34 -3.55 7.44 14.96
CA LYS A 34 -2.89 8.33 13.99
C LYS A 34 -3.92 9.25 13.32
N TYR A 35 -3.63 10.54 13.26
CA TYR A 35 -4.40 11.45 12.41
C TYR A 35 -3.94 11.28 10.95
N THR A 36 -4.81 10.77 10.08
CA THR A 36 -4.48 10.53 8.66
C THR A 36 -4.15 11.81 7.90
N LYS A 37 -4.65 12.97 8.36
CA LYS A 37 -4.32 14.30 7.83
C LYS A 37 -2.85 14.72 8.05
N GLU A 38 -2.17 14.10 9.01
CA GLU A 38 -0.75 14.37 9.33
C GLU A 38 0.20 13.40 8.60
N THR A 39 -0.35 12.44 7.86
CA THR A 39 0.42 11.61 6.93
C THR A 39 0.30 12.20 5.54
N ASP A 40 1.40 12.44 4.86
CA ASP A 40 1.40 12.98 3.50
C ASP A 40 1.05 11.91 2.46
N TRP A 41 0.35 12.32 1.41
CA TRP A 41 0.15 11.51 0.21
C TRP A 41 1.48 11.35 -0.52
N GLN A 42 1.77 10.13 -0.98
CA GLN A 42 2.95 9.82 -1.77
C GLN A 42 2.50 9.22 -3.11
N GLU A 43 3.19 9.53 -4.20
CA GLU A 43 2.96 8.82 -5.47
C GLU A 43 3.26 7.34 -5.27
N ASP A 44 2.38 6.47 -5.77
CA ASP A 44 2.69 5.05 -5.81
C ASP A 44 3.68 4.78 -6.95
N THR A 45 4.96 4.60 -6.59
CA THR A 45 6.00 4.29 -7.57
C THR A 45 6.33 2.80 -7.67
N SER A 46 5.88 1.98 -6.72
CA SER A 46 6.32 0.58 -6.63
C SER A 46 5.52 -0.33 -5.70
N LEU A 47 4.57 0.21 -4.92
CA LEU A 47 3.85 -0.58 -3.92
C LEU A 47 2.69 -1.36 -4.56
N LEU A 48 1.83 -0.68 -5.32
CA LEU A 48 0.68 -1.31 -5.98
C LEU A 48 1.01 -1.71 -7.42
N THR A 49 2.08 -1.16 -8.01
CA THR A 49 2.50 -1.40 -9.42
C THR A 49 1.37 -1.16 -10.43
N LEU A 50 0.49 -0.21 -10.10
CA LEU A 50 -0.58 0.26 -10.95
C LEU A 50 -0.08 1.34 -11.94
N PRO A 51 -0.88 1.69 -12.97
CA PRO A 51 -0.60 2.87 -13.78
C PRO A 51 -0.35 4.14 -12.97
N LYS A 52 0.33 5.12 -13.58
CA LYS A 52 0.76 6.34 -12.88
C LYS A 52 -0.43 7.21 -12.45
N GLY A 53 -0.24 7.97 -11.37
CA GLY A 53 -1.19 8.97 -10.87
C GLY A 53 -1.95 8.54 -9.61
N VAL A 54 -1.74 7.31 -9.16
CA VAL A 54 -2.24 6.83 -7.86
C VAL A 54 -1.38 7.39 -6.74
N GLN A 55 -2.02 7.89 -5.69
CA GLN A 55 -1.35 8.33 -4.47
C GLN A 55 -1.74 7.45 -3.29
N VAL A 56 -0.82 7.26 -2.35
CA VAL A 56 -1.01 6.38 -1.20
C VAL A 56 -0.62 7.05 0.12
N LYS A 57 -1.26 6.58 1.21
CA LYS A 57 -0.84 6.80 2.59
C LYS A 57 -0.78 5.46 3.30
N VAL A 58 0.42 4.95 3.57
CA VAL A 58 0.59 3.79 4.45
C VAL A 58 0.34 4.24 5.89
N LEU A 59 -0.67 3.66 6.53
CA LEU A 59 -1.08 4.01 7.88
C LEU A 59 -0.44 3.10 8.92
N ASN A 60 -0.39 1.80 8.63
CA ASN A 60 0.21 0.76 9.46
C ASN A 60 0.72 -0.39 8.58
N GLU A 61 1.79 -1.04 9.00
CA GLU A 61 2.37 -2.22 8.34
C GLU A 61 2.74 -3.22 9.43
N ASP A 62 2.33 -4.48 9.24
CA ASP A 62 2.74 -5.60 10.07
C ASP A 62 3.32 -6.68 9.17
N ARG A 63 4.64 -6.81 9.21
CA ARG A 63 5.37 -7.75 8.35
C ARG A 63 5.22 -9.21 8.77
N GLU A 64 4.93 -9.47 10.04
CA GLU A 64 4.74 -10.82 10.55
C GLU A 64 3.40 -11.38 10.07
N MET A 65 2.34 -10.56 10.13
CA MET A 65 1.02 -10.91 9.60
C MET A 65 0.89 -10.71 8.08
N GLY A 66 1.86 -10.02 7.44
CA GLY A 66 1.76 -9.60 6.04
C GLY A 66 0.64 -8.60 5.80
N ARG A 67 0.34 -7.75 6.79
CA ARG A 67 -0.77 -6.79 6.78
C ARG A 67 -0.28 -5.40 6.41
N VAL A 68 -1.04 -4.69 5.57
CA VAL A 68 -0.84 -3.26 5.30
C VAL A 68 -2.19 -2.54 5.36
N ASP A 69 -2.29 -1.56 6.26
CA ASP A 69 -3.41 -0.63 6.30
C ASP A 69 -3.04 0.62 5.49
N ILE A 70 -3.79 0.91 4.43
CA ILE A 70 -3.42 1.93 3.44
C ILE A 70 -4.64 2.76 3.03
N MET A 71 -4.45 4.05 2.80
CA MET A 71 -5.39 4.84 2.00
C MET A 71 -4.84 5.00 0.59
N ILE A 72 -5.71 4.88 -0.40
CA ILE A 72 -5.35 5.00 -1.81
C ILE A 72 -6.24 6.07 -2.44
N LYS A 73 -5.65 6.94 -3.25
CA LYS A 73 -6.33 8.00 -3.98
C LYS A 73 -6.12 7.81 -5.48
N PHE A 74 -7.23 7.61 -6.18
CA PHE A 74 -7.30 7.48 -7.63
C PHE A 74 -7.77 8.80 -8.24
N PRO A 75 -7.11 9.30 -9.30
CA PRO A 75 -7.53 10.52 -9.97
C PRO A 75 -8.82 10.29 -10.79
N PRO A 76 -9.57 11.36 -11.13
CA PRO A 76 -10.73 11.24 -12.00
C PRO A 76 -10.40 10.65 -13.37
N GLY A 77 -11.26 9.75 -13.84
CA GLY A 77 -11.08 9.02 -15.09
C GLY A 77 -10.09 7.87 -15.04
N TYR A 78 -9.51 7.58 -13.86
CA TYR A 78 -8.54 6.49 -13.72
C TYR A 78 -9.19 5.13 -13.97
N TYR A 79 -8.47 4.27 -14.67
CA TYR A 79 -8.83 2.89 -14.90
C TYR A 79 -7.80 1.95 -14.27
N GLU A 80 -8.26 1.07 -13.39
CA GLU A 80 -7.46 -0.03 -12.88
C GLU A 80 -7.80 -1.29 -13.69
N PRO A 81 -6.81 -1.87 -14.41
CA PRO A 81 -7.05 -3.03 -15.26
C PRO A 81 -7.47 -4.26 -14.45
N LEU A 82 -8.03 -5.24 -15.14
CA LEU A 82 -8.21 -6.58 -14.57
C LEU A 82 -6.84 -7.10 -14.09
N HIS A 83 -6.77 -7.57 -12.85
CA HIS A 83 -5.49 -7.88 -12.23
C HIS A 83 -5.59 -9.00 -11.19
N THR A 84 -4.41 -9.47 -10.77
CA THR A 84 -4.19 -10.36 -9.63
C THR A 84 -3.12 -9.77 -8.72
N HIS A 85 -3.06 -10.20 -7.47
CA HIS A 85 -1.94 -9.89 -6.56
C HIS A 85 -1.79 -11.01 -5.52
N ASP A 86 -0.59 -11.18 -4.97
CA ASP A 86 -0.28 -12.23 -3.98
C ASP A 86 -0.70 -11.79 -2.56
N SER A 87 -1.87 -11.19 -2.46
CA SER A 87 -2.56 -10.76 -1.24
C SER A 87 -4.07 -10.76 -1.48
N TRP A 88 -4.85 -10.60 -0.42
CA TRP A 88 -6.26 -10.25 -0.51
C TRP A 88 -6.48 -8.88 0.13
N HIS A 89 -7.56 -8.20 -0.24
CA HIS A 89 -7.90 -6.90 0.31
C HIS A 89 -9.37 -6.75 0.71
N SER A 90 -9.55 -5.91 1.71
CA SER A 90 -10.82 -5.37 2.15
C SER A 90 -10.79 -3.86 1.92
N ILE A 91 -11.72 -3.33 1.13
CA ILE A 91 -11.74 -1.93 0.74
C ILE A 91 -13.05 -1.28 1.18
N VAL A 92 -12.96 -0.08 1.77
CA VAL A 92 -14.10 0.81 2.01
C VAL A 92 -13.88 2.12 1.26
N VAL A 93 -14.89 2.55 0.50
CA VAL A 93 -14.87 3.85 -0.17
C VAL A 93 -15.04 4.95 0.87
N LEU A 94 -14.16 5.96 0.83
CA LEU A 94 -14.21 7.12 1.72
C LEU A 94 -14.71 8.37 0.99
N GLU A 95 -14.31 8.53 -0.27
CA GLU A 95 -14.69 9.67 -1.13
C GLU A 95 -14.85 9.20 -2.58
N GLY A 96 -15.73 9.87 -3.34
CA GLY A 96 -15.85 9.69 -4.79
C GLY A 96 -16.72 8.50 -5.22
N LEU A 97 -16.32 7.83 -6.31
CA LEU A 97 -17.01 6.71 -6.93
C LEU A 97 -16.01 5.64 -7.36
N MET A 98 -16.26 4.40 -6.96
CA MET A 98 -15.59 3.21 -7.48
C MET A 98 -16.62 2.35 -8.22
N ARG A 99 -16.38 2.06 -9.51
CA ARG A 99 -17.21 1.14 -10.29
C ARG A 99 -16.51 -0.20 -10.44
N ILE A 100 -17.22 -1.27 -10.10
CA ILE A 100 -16.69 -2.64 -10.20
C ILE A 100 -17.84 -3.63 -10.31
N GLY A 101 -17.73 -4.61 -11.22
CA GLY A 101 -18.69 -5.72 -11.30
C GLY A 101 -20.16 -5.30 -11.50
N GLY A 102 -20.41 -4.13 -12.09
CA GLY A 102 -21.74 -3.56 -12.27
C GLY A 102 -22.29 -2.77 -11.07
N TYR A 103 -21.49 -2.60 -10.00
CA TYR A 103 -21.82 -1.78 -8.84
C TYR A 103 -21.18 -0.40 -8.93
N ASP A 104 -21.92 0.62 -8.51
CA ASP A 104 -21.43 1.99 -8.27
C ASP A 104 -21.26 2.18 -6.75
N LEU A 105 -20.06 1.92 -6.23
CA LEU A 105 -19.73 2.00 -4.80
C LEU A 105 -19.38 3.45 -4.41
N ARG A 106 -20.04 3.95 -3.37
CA ARG A 106 -19.99 5.32 -2.83
C ARG A 106 -19.47 5.30 -1.38
N PRO A 107 -19.22 6.47 -0.74
CA PRO A 107 -18.67 6.52 0.61
C PRO A 107 -19.44 5.65 1.61
N GLY A 108 -18.72 4.74 2.27
CA GLY A 108 -19.25 3.74 3.20
C GLY A 108 -19.47 2.35 2.59
N ASP A 109 -19.47 2.23 1.26
CA ASP A 109 -19.60 0.94 0.58
C ASP A 109 -18.30 0.15 0.60
N TYR A 110 -18.42 -1.16 0.41
CA TYR A 110 -17.36 -2.15 0.64
C TYR A 110 -17.16 -3.08 -0.55
N VAL A 111 -15.91 -3.45 -0.81
CA VAL A 111 -15.55 -4.53 -1.73
C VAL A 111 -14.42 -5.38 -1.13
N PHE A 112 -14.41 -6.65 -1.49
CA PHE A 112 -13.39 -7.60 -1.11
C PHE A 112 -12.83 -8.26 -2.36
N GLY A 113 -11.51 -8.21 -2.53
CA GLY A 113 -10.79 -8.98 -3.54
C GLY A 113 -9.94 -10.04 -2.85
N TRP A 114 -10.12 -11.32 -3.21
CA TRP A 114 -9.24 -12.38 -2.74
C TRP A 114 -7.94 -12.42 -3.57
N ASP A 115 -7.24 -13.55 -3.64
CA ASP A 115 -6.04 -13.75 -4.46
C ASP A 115 -6.33 -14.20 -5.91
N GLU A 116 -7.61 -14.22 -6.31
CA GLU A 116 -8.05 -14.50 -7.67
C GLU A 116 -8.14 -13.23 -8.53
N GLU A 117 -8.28 -13.41 -9.85
CA GLU A 117 -8.40 -12.29 -10.80
C GLU A 117 -9.68 -11.49 -10.54
N HIS A 118 -9.56 -10.17 -10.45
CA HIS A 118 -10.68 -9.27 -10.23
C HIS A 118 -10.40 -7.88 -10.80
N GLY A 119 -11.43 -7.03 -10.78
CA GLY A 119 -11.47 -5.80 -11.58
C GLY A 119 -12.34 -5.98 -12.84
N PRO A 120 -12.19 -5.10 -13.84
CA PRO A 120 -11.49 -3.82 -13.72
C PRO A 120 -12.25 -2.86 -12.78
N TYR A 121 -11.51 -1.94 -12.16
CA TYR A 121 -12.11 -0.84 -11.41
C TYR A 121 -12.05 0.45 -12.23
N GLU A 122 -13.13 1.22 -12.18
CA GLU A 122 -13.19 2.53 -12.83
C GLU A 122 -13.47 3.62 -11.80
N TYR A 123 -12.82 4.77 -11.96
CA TYR A 123 -12.95 5.92 -11.06
C TYR A 123 -13.36 7.19 -11.82
N PRO A 124 -14.59 7.28 -12.35
CA PRO A 124 -15.00 8.39 -13.22
C PRO A 124 -14.87 9.78 -12.58
N GLU A 125 -15.13 9.86 -11.28
CA GLU A 125 -15.09 11.10 -10.48
C GLU A 125 -13.82 11.19 -9.61
N GLY A 126 -12.93 10.21 -9.70
CA GLY A 126 -11.87 9.96 -8.73
C GLY A 126 -12.42 9.25 -7.49
N CYS A 127 -11.51 8.71 -6.67
CA CYS A 127 -11.91 7.98 -5.47
C CYS A 127 -10.81 8.01 -4.41
N VAL A 128 -11.20 8.08 -3.14
CA VAL A 128 -10.31 7.77 -2.01
C VAL A 128 -10.89 6.56 -1.29
N VAL A 129 -10.05 5.57 -1.03
CA VAL A 129 -10.43 4.36 -0.30
C VAL A 129 -9.52 4.13 0.89
N PHE A 130 -10.05 3.44 1.90
CA PHE A 130 -9.24 2.71 2.87
C PHE A 130 -9.20 1.24 2.44
N ALA A 131 -8.01 0.66 2.37
CA ALA A 131 -7.81 -0.74 2.08
C ALA A 131 -6.95 -1.39 3.17
N VAL A 132 -7.26 -2.64 3.48
CA VAL A 132 -6.38 -3.52 4.24
C VAL A 132 -5.95 -4.62 3.31
N PHE A 133 -4.65 -4.73 3.05
CA PHE A 133 -4.06 -5.85 2.33
C PHE A 133 -3.47 -6.86 3.30
N MET A 134 -3.60 -8.13 2.96
CA MET A 134 -3.07 -9.25 3.73
C MET A 134 -2.44 -10.26 2.77
N GLY A 135 -1.13 -10.46 2.86
CA GLY A 135 -0.42 -11.42 2.02
C GLY A 135 1.03 -11.06 1.77
N LYS A 136 1.60 -11.64 0.71
CA LYS A 136 3.03 -11.53 0.38
C LYS A 136 3.36 -10.28 -0.42
N SER A 137 2.40 -9.77 -1.21
CA SER A 137 2.63 -8.61 -2.06
C SER A 137 1.35 -7.88 -2.41
N LEU A 138 1.43 -6.54 -2.40
CA LEU A 138 0.40 -5.63 -2.88
C LEU A 138 0.54 -5.33 -4.38
N ALA A 139 1.60 -5.82 -5.02
CA ALA A 139 1.90 -5.53 -6.42
C ALA A 139 0.85 -6.18 -7.33
N HIS A 140 0.15 -5.34 -8.08
CA HIS A 140 -0.85 -5.75 -9.06
C HIS A 140 -0.14 -6.29 -10.30
N LYS A 141 -0.53 -7.49 -10.70
CA LYS A 141 -0.08 -8.17 -11.91
C LYS A 141 -1.24 -8.14 -12.91
N TRP A 142 -1.00 -7.58 -14.07
CA TRP A 142 -2.00 -7.38 -15.11
C TRP A 142 -1.31 -7.45 -16.49
N ASP A 143 -2.09 -7.68 -17.54
CA ASP A 143 -1.57 -7.72 -18.92
C ASP A 143 -1.54 -6.30 -19.51
N GLU A 144 -0.39 -5.83 -19.99
CA GLU A 144 -0.21 -4.47 -20.53
C GLU A 144 -1.27 -4.07 -21.58
N LYS A 145 -1.80 -5.04 -22.33
CA LYS A 145 -2.86 -4.81 -23.33
C LYS A 145 -4.17 -4.31 -22.71
N ASP A 146 -4.38 -4.57 -21.42
CA ASP A 146 -5.60 -4.21 -20.69
C ASP A 146 -5.51 -2.81 -20.08
N ASN A 147 -4.36 -2.11 -20.21
CA ASN A 147 -4.25 -0.71 -19.79
C ASN A 147 -5.12 0.19 -20.66
N ARG A 148 -5.82 1.12 -20.03
CA ARG A 148 -6.58 2.16 -20.73
C ARG A 148 -6.13 3.57 -20.39
N ASN A 149 -5.13 3.70 -19.50
CA ASN A 149 -4.52 4.98 -19.11
C ASN A 149 -3.28 5.30 -19.95
#